data_AF-A0A950HLU3-F1
#
_entry.id   AF-A0A950HLU3-F1
#
_cell.length_a   1.000
_cell.length_b   1.000
_cell.length_c   1.000
_cell.angle_alpha   90.00
_cell.angle_beta   90.00
_cell.angle_gamma   90.00
#
_symmetry.space_group_name_H-M   'P 1'
#
loop_
_entity.id
_entity.type
_entity.pdbx_description
1 polymer ?
#
loop_
_entity_poly.entity_id
_entity_poly.type
_entity_poly.pdbx_seq_one_letter_code
_entity_poly.pdbx_strand_id
1 'polypeptide(L)'
;MRRRVSSWFLFVLLTLLLFALGPIAAAAPSDDYGEYSLMTQRHAGQFYSGGSLGGQWSWTPRGEESEISWGDPSTSRPDSVENFIHAGDWVLLDGYGGHDPGTYYVQRVSRELIGDGSCRNMTPLPSEGGRQHYVRWEIAPHAYCLQAWGTITERLSGKTVENFFHSQVWSPPSACRNTYLGARTCIRQWESWWDNHGAPGAPVTRRLERSVYLARGVGMGFLIDQAYPYPWHAELRSVWAS
;
A
#
# COMPACT_ATOMS: atom_id res chain seq x y z
N MET A 1 -7.51 -33.00 76.53
CA MET A 1 -6.40 -32.24 75.92
C MET A 1 -6.82 -31.78 74.51
N ARG A 2 -7.16 -30.50 74.34
CA ARG A 2 -7.52 -29.90 73.03
C ARG A 2 -6.25 -29.31 72.39
N ARG A 3 -5.83 -29.82 71.23
CA ARG A 3 -4.73 -29.24 70.43
C ARG A 3 -5.30 -28.13 69.54
N ARG A 4 -4.83 -26.90 69.75
CA ARG A 4 -5.04 -25.75 68.85
C ARG A 4 -4.10 -25.91 67.65
N VAL A 5 -4.64 -25.97 66.44
CA VAL A 5 -3.86 -25.91 65.19
C VAL A 5 -3.83 -24.46 64.74
N SER A 6 -2.63 -23.90 64.60
CA SER A 6 -2.38 -22.49 64.28
C SER A 6 -2.75 -22.17 62.82
N SER A 7 -3.79 -21.33 62.63
CA SER A 7 -4.23 -20.74 61.35
C SER A 7 -3.27 -19.67 60.78
N TRP A 8 -1.96 -19.93 60.77
CA TRP A 8 -0.97 -18.96 60.26
C TRP A 8 -0.23 -19.42 59.00
N PHE A 9 -0.47 -20.65 58.51
CA PHE A 9 0.22 -21.17 57.32
C PHE A 9 -0.53 -20.98 56.00
N LEU A 10 -1.81 -20.57 56.02
CA LEU A 10 -2.60 -20.44 54.79
C LEU A 10 -2.44 -19.08 54.08
N PHE A 11 -1.92 -18.05 54.77
CA PHE A 11 -1.80 -16.71 54.21
C PHE A 11 -0.46 -16.44 53.49
N VAL A 12 0.55 -17.27 53.69
CA VAL A 12 1.88 -17.08 53.06
C VAL A 12 1.96 -17.73 51.67
N LEU A 13 1.11 -18.73 51.36
CA LEU A 13 1.13 -19.40 50.07
C LEU A 13 0.40 -18.63 48.95
N LEU A 14 -0.52 -17.70 49.30
CA LEU A 14 -1.29 -16.94 48.33
C LEU A 14 -0.54 -15.70 47.80
N THR A 15 0.39 -15.15 48.57
CA THR A 15 1.23 -14.00 48.16
C THR A 15 2.36 -14.38 47.21
N LEU A 16 2.80 -15.65 47.19
CA LEU A 16 3.84 -16.12 46.26
C LEU A 16 3.30 -16.44 44.85
N LEU A 17 1.99 -16.66 44.67
CA LEU A 17 1.40 -16.91 43.35
C LEU A 17 1.13 -15.63 42.54
N LEU A 18 1.07 -14.46 43.17
CA LEU A 18 0.76 -13.18 42.51
C LEU A 18 1.96 -12.54 41.80
N PHE A 19 3.19 -13.03 42.04
CA PHE A 19 4.40 -12.51 41.39
C PHE A 19 4.90 -13.35 40.21
N ALA A 20 4.20 -14.44 39.85
CA ALA A 20 4.54 -15.28 38.69
C ALA A 20 3.95 -14.78 37.36
N LEU A 21 3.14 -13.71 37.38
CA LEU A 21 2.70 -13.01 36.19
C LEU A 21 3.78 -11.99 35.81
N GLY A 22 4.84 -12.49 35.16
CA GLY A 22 5.83 -11.63 34.52
C GLY A 22 5.14 -10.64 33.56
N PRO A 23 5.72 -9.45 33.32
CA PRO A 23 5.14 -8.50 32.38
C PRO A 23 4.95 -9.22 31.04
N ILE A 24 3.70 -9.31 30.59
CA ILE A 24 3.38 -9.76 29.24
C ILE A 24 4.08 -8.75 28.35
N ALA A 25 5.13 -9.19 27.66
CA ALA A 25 5.81 -8.37 26.68
C ALA A 25 4.74 -7.96 25.65
N ALA A 26 4.38 -6.68 25.65
CA ALA A 26 3.55 -6.13 24.60
C ALA A 26 4.29 -6.40 23.28
N ALA A 27 3.61 -7.06 22.34
CA ALA A 27 4.14 -7.21 21.00
C ALA A 27 4.49 -5.80 20.48
N ALA A 28 5.69 -5.64 19.91
CA ALA A 28 6.02 -4.40 19.22
C ALA A 28 4.91 -4.14 18.18
N PRO A 29 4.47 -2.88 18.00
CA PRO A 29 3.47 -2.57 16.99
C PRO A 29 3.95 -3.13 15.65
N SER A 30 3.06 -3.84 14.95
CA SER A 30 3.31 -4.26 13.58
C SER A 30 3.57 -3.01 12.75
N ASP A 31 4.60 -3.04 11.91
CA ASP A 31 4.80 -1.93 10.97
C ASP A 31 3.55 -1.82 10.07
N ASP A 32 3.11 -0.59 9.79
CA ASP A 32 1.96 -0.32 8.92
C ASP A 32 2.37 0.36 7.61
N TYR A 33 1.48 0.33 6.64
CA TYR A 33 1.69 0.93 5.32
C TYR A 33 1.92 2.44 5.39
N GLY A 34 1.37 3.14 6.38
CA GLY A 34 1.58 4.57 6.59
C GLY A 34 3.04 4.92 6.84
N GLU A 35 3.77 4.08 7.59
CA GLU A 35 5.21 4.26 7.84
C GLU A 35 6.08 4.15 6.58
N TYR A 36 5.64 3.39 5.57
CA TYR A 36 6.38 3.18 4.32
C TYR A 36 5.96 4.13 3.21
N SER A 37 4.65 4.39 3.09
CA SER A 37 4.10 5.24 2.03
C SER A 37 4.13 6.72 2.36
N LEU A 38 4.05 7.06 3.65
CA LEU A 38 3.75 8.39 4.17
C LEU A 38 2.34 8.91 3.79
N MET A 39 1.41 8.02 3.46
CA MET A 39 0.05 8.36 3.00
C MET A 39 -0.72 9.29 3.95
N THR A 40 -0.47 9.24 5.25
CA THR A 40 -1.17 10.05 6.27
C THR A 40 -0.51 11.40 6.54
N GLN A 41 0.57 11.73 5.83
CA GLN A 41 1.36 12.94 6.04
C GLN A 41 1.54 13.70 4.72
N ARG A 42 1.66 15.03 4.79
CA ARG A 42 1.99 15.86 3.63
C ARG A 42 3.47 15.71 3.28
N HIS A 43 3.75 14.86 2.32
CA HIS A 43 5.12 14.56 1.88
C HIS A 43 5.21 14.51 0.38
N ALA A 44 6.39 14.79 -0.14
CA ALA A 44 6.68 14.67 -1.55
C ALA A 44 8.10 14.17 -1.78
N GLY A 45 8.34 13.67 -2.98
CA GLY A 45 9.63 13.15 -3.38
C GLY A 45 9.87 13.21 -4.88
N GLN A 46 11.15 13.11 -5.25
CA GLN A 46 11.63 13.15 -6.62
C GLN A 46 12.60 12.00 -6.87
N PHE A 47 12.34 11.23 -7.92
CA PHE A 47 13.20 10.12 -8.34
C PHE A 47 13.93 10.43 -9.64
N TYR A 48 15.11 9.84 -9.78
CA TYR A 48 16.04 10.06 -10.88
C TYR A 48 16.23 8.77 -11.67
N SER A 49 16.34 8.89 -12.99
CA SER A 49 16.64 7.80 -13.92
C SER A 49 17.84 8.18 -14.77
N GLY A 50 18.89 7.37 -14.74
CA GLY A 50 20.12 7.65 -15.53
C GLY A 50 20.77 8.99 -15.22
N GLY A 51 20.65 9.50 -13.99
CA GLY A 51 21.19 10.80 -13.57
C GLY A 51 20.30 12.01 -13.90
N SER A 52 19.21 11.81 -14.65
CA SER A 52 18.20 12.83 -14.95
C SER A 52 17.00 12.70 -14.03
N LEU A 53 16.28 13.80 -13.82
CA LEU A 53 15.06 13.81 -13.02
C LEU A 53 13.96 13.04 -13.79
N GLY A 54 13.46 11.95 -13.21
CA GLY A 54 12.57 11.00 -13.87
C GLY A 54 11.09 11.15 -13.53
N GLY A 55 10.78 11.81 -12.41
CA GLY A 55 9.41 12.03 -11.95
C GLY A 55 9.35 12.49 -10.50
N GLN A 56 8.15 12.84 -10.07
CA GLN A 56 7.87 13.22 -8.68
C GLN A 56 6.56 12.65 -8.17
N TRP A 57 6.42 12.61 -6.85
CA TRP A 57 5.19 12.26 -6.16
C TRP A 57 4.89 13.20 -5.00
N SER A 58 3.63 13.33 -4.62
CA SER A 58 3.22 14.06 -3.42
C SER A 58 1.93 13.52 -2.81
N TRP A 59 1.91 13.31 -1.49
CA TRP A 59 0.72 12.96 -0.70
C TRP A 59 -0.01 14.21 -0.19
N THR A 60 -1.34 14.18 -0.32
CA THR A 60 -2.27 15.14 0.26
C THR A 60 -3.30 14.38 1.10
N PRO A 61 -3.08 14.24 2.43
CA PRO A 61 -4.03 13.60 3.33
C PRO A 61 -5.26 14.48 3.56
N ARG A 62 -6.42 13.82 3.74
CA ARG A 62 -7.78 14.39 3.88
C ARG A 62 -8.63 13.57 4.86
N GLY A 63 -8.13 13.39 6.08
CA GLY A 63 -8.76 12.52 7.07
C GLY A 63 -8.44 11.06 6.79
N GLU A 64 -9.45 10.22 6.60
CA GLU A 64 -9.28 8.80 6.23
C GLU A 64 -8.98 8.60 4.73
N GLU A 65 -9.08 9.67 3.94
CA GLU A 65 -8.71 9.66 2.53
C GLU A 65 -7.34 10.33 2.33
N SER A 66 -6.60 9.90 1.32
CA SER A 66 -5.40 10.59 0.86
C SER A 66 -5.30 10.53 -0.66
N GLU A 67 -4.81 11.61 -1.25
CA GLU A 67 -4.47 11.64 -2.66
C GLU A 67 -2.95 11.57 -2.81
N ILE A 68 -2.47 10.71 -3.71
CA ILE A 68 -1.11 10.82 -4.24
C ILE A 68 -1.16 11.38 -5.64
N SER A 69 -0.36 12.41 -5.87
CA SER A 69 -0.11 12.94 -7.20
C SER A 69 1.21 12.40 -7.74
N TRP A 70 1.25 12.03 -9.01
CA TRP A 70 2.42 11.58 -9.77
C TRP A 70 2.57 12.41 -11.04
N GLY A 71 3.80 12.71 -11.47
CA GLY A 71 3.96 13.45 -12.73
C GLY A 71 5.34 14.01 -12.99
N ASP A 72 5.37 14.90 -13.98
CA ASP A 72 6.57 15.58 -14.43
C ASP A 72 7.07 16.53 -13.33
N PRO A 73 8.36 16.48 -12.98
CA PRO A 73 8.96 17.38 -12.01
C PRO A 73 8.99 18.86 -12.43
N SER A 74 8.89 19.15 -13.73
CA SER A 74 8.90 20.50 -14.29
C SER A 74 7.53 21.17 -14.18
N THR A 75 6.47 20.41 -13.91
CA THR A 75 5.17 20.97 -13.57
C THR A 75 5.10 21.23 -12.07
N SER A 76 4.58 22.40 -11.70
CA SER A 76 4.41 22.77 -10.29
C SER A 76 3.37 21.91 -9.57
N ARG A 77 2.59 21.14 -10.32
CA ARG A 77 1.56 20.22 -9.83
C ARG A 77 1.60 18.96 -10.70
N PRO A 78 1.83 17.76 -10.13
CA PRO A 78 1.88 16.52 -10.91
C PRO A 78 0.51 16.22 -11.55
N ASP A 79 0.51 15.66 -12.77
CA ASP A 79 -0.69 15.65 -13.63
C ASP A 79 -1.66 14.50 -13.33
N SER A 80 -1.17 13.43 -12.71
CA SER A 80 -1.96 12.24 -12.36
C SER A 80 -2.19 12.19 -10.86
N VAL A 81 -3.41 11.87 -10.45
CA VAL A 81 -3.81 11.73 -9.05
C VAL A 81 -4.49 10.40 -8.85
N GLU A 82 -4.15 9.70 -7.77
CA GLU A 82 -4.86 8.52 -7.30
C GLU A 82 -5.46 8.83 -5.92
N ASN A 83 -6.71 8.42 -5.69
CA ASN A 83 -7.39 8.60 -4.41
C ASN A 83 -7.46 7.27 -3.65
N PHE A 84 -6.94 7.31 -2.42
CA PHE A 84 -6.88 6.19 -1.52
C PHE A 84 -7.69 6.44 -0.26
N ILE A 85 -8.27 5.37 0.29
CA ILE A 85 -9.08 5.40 1.51
C ILE A 85 -8.52 4.37 2.46
N HIS A 86 -8.16 4.76 3.68
CA HIS A 86 -7.87 3.84 4.75
C HIS A 86 -9.19 3.39 5.41
N ALA A 87 -9.48 2.09 5.34
CA ALA A 87 -10.72 1.51 5.84
C ALA A 87 -10.45 0.16 6.51
N GLY A 88 -10.45 0.17 7.85
CA GLY A 88 -10.13 -1.02 8.64
C GLY A 88 -8.72 -1.52 8.33
N ASP A 89 -8.59 -2.79 7.96
CA ASP A 89 -7.29 -3.43 7.69
C ASP A 89 -6.73 -3.14 6.29
N TRP A 90 -7.34 -2.22 5.53
CA TRP A 90 -7.05 -2.03 4.12
C TRP A 90 -6.89 -0.58 3.73
N VAL A 91 -6.01 -0.37 2.77
CA VAL A 91 -6.06 0.81 1.90
C VAL A 91 -6.79 0.40 0.62
N LEU A 92 -7.80 1.17 0.27
CA LEU A 92 -8.63 0.98 -0.90
C LEU A 92 -8.31 2.05 -1.95
N LEU A 93 -8.23 1.67 -3.22
CA LEU A 93 -8.16 2.60 -4.36
C LEU A 93 -9.58 2.90 -4.84
N ASP A 94 -9.98 4.18 -4.78
CA ASP A 94 -11.31 4.62 -5.26
C ASP A 94 -11.31 4.96 -6.75
N GLY A 95 -10.20 5.49 -7.24
CA GLY A 95 -10.10 5.98 -8.61
C GLY A 95 -8.87 6.85 -8.82
N TYR A 96 -8.77 7.38 -10.03
CA TYR A 96 -7.64 8.19 -10.45
C TYR A 96 -8.10 9.27 -11.43
N GLY A 97 -7.26 10.25 -11.74
CA GLY A 97 -7.59 11.28 -12.72
C GLY A 97 -6.57 12.39 -12.78
N GLY A 98 -6.99 13.50 -13.37
CA GLY A 98 -6.28 14.76 -13.27
C GLY A 98 -6.79 15.62 -12.12
N HIS A 99 -6.20 16.81 -12.01
CA HIS A 99 -6.62 17.81 -11.04
C HIS A 99 -7.78 18.69 -11.52
N ASP A 100 -8.10 18.65 -12.81
CA ASP A 100 -9.14 19.46 -13.41
C ASP A 100 -10.53 18.84 -13.21
N PRO A 101 -11.58 19.66 -13.03
CA PRO A 101 -12.95 19.17 -12.95
C PRO A 101 -13.31 18.29 -14.15
N GLY A 102 -13.91 17.13 -13.88
CA GLY A 102 -14.36 16.19 -14.91
C GLY A 102 -13.30 15.19 -15.37
N THR A 103 -12.04 15.30 -14.93
CA THR A 103 -10.96 14.37 -15.30
C THR A 103 -10.82 13.17 -14.36
N TYR A 104 -11.75 13.01 -13.40
CA TYR A 104 -11.72 11.90 -12.45
C TYR A 104 -12.44 10.68 -13.02
N TYR A 105 -11.77 9.54 -12.88
CA TYR A 105 -12.23 8.23 -13.27
C TYR A 105 -12.44 7.37 -12.03
N VAL A 106 -13.67 6.91 -11.86
CA VAL A 106 -14.06 6.03 -10.77
C VAL A 106 -13.72 4.60 -11.16
N GLN A 107 -12.95 3.93 -10.30
CA GLN A 107 -12.58 2.54 -10.52
C GLN A 107 -13.46 1.63 -9.68
N ARG A 108 -14.15 0.67 -10.30
CA ARG A 108 -14.96 -0.32 -9.57
C ARG A 108 -14.62 -1.74 -9.95
N VAL A 109 -14.29 -2.55 -8.94
CA VAL A 109 -14.05 -3.98 -9.09
C VAL A 109 -15.37 -4.74 -9.13
N SER A 110 -15.46 -5.71 -10.03
CA SER A 110 -16.53 -6.71 -10.08
C SER A 110 -16.11 -8.03 -9.44
N ARG A 111 -14.80 -8.26 -9.31
CA ARG A 111 -14.22 -9.45 -8.68
C ARG A 111 -12.84 -9.11 -8.12
N GLU A 112 -12.57 -9.58 -6.92
CA GLU A 112 -11.24 -9.56 -6.32
C GLU A 112 -10.90 -10.90 -5.68
N LEU A 113 -9.61 -11.26 -5.75
CA LEU A 113 -9.05 -12.43 -5.10
C LEU A 113 -7.80 -12.02 -4.32
N ILE A 114 -7.54 -12.75 -3.23
CA ILE A 114 -6.30 -12.70 -2.47
C ILE A 114 -5.70 -14.11 -2.37
N GLY A 115 -4.38 -14.23 -2.46
CA GLY A 115 -3.68 -15.50 -2.25
C GLY A 115 -2.29 -15.30 -1.68
N ASP A 116 -1.47 -16.34 -1.75
CA ASP A 116 -0.08 -16.26 -1.32
C ASP A 116 0.80 -15.44 -2.30
N GLY A 117 2.03 -15.13 -1.90
CA GLY A 117 2.96 -14.33 -2.70
C GLY A 117 3.37 -14.93 -4.05
N SER A 118 2.99 -16.18 -4.34
CA SER A 118 3.15 -16.81 -5.67
C SER A 118 1.89 -16.73 -6.53
N CYS A 119 0.87 -15.97 -6.07
CA CYS A 119 -0.47 -15.90 -6.64
C CYS A 119 -1.15 -17.28 -6.76
N ARG A 120 -0.87 -18.17 -5.80
CA ARG A 120 -1.56 -19.45 -5.65
C ARG A 120 -2.53 -19.35 -4.47
N ASN A 121 -3.35 -20.40 -4.34
CA ASN A 121 -4.35 -20.50 -3.26
C ASN A 121 -5.28 -19.29 -3.20
N MET A 122 -5.66 -18.77 -4.36
CA MET A 122 -6.47 -17.56 -4.48
C MET A 122 -7.88 -17.79 -3.94
N THR A 123 -8.32 -16.95 -3.01
CA THR A 123 -9.67 -16.94 -2.45
C THR A 123 -10.35 -15.60 -2.71
N PRO A 124 -11.69 -15.57 -2.89
CA PRO A 124 -12.41 -14.32 -3.02
C PRO A 124 -12.18 -13.38 -1.84
N LEU A 125 -12.00 -12.10 -2.15
CA LEU A 125 -11.97 -11.03 -1.16
C LEU A 125 -13.36 -10.37 -1.08
N PRO A 126 -13.92 -10.12 0.13
CA PRO A 126 -15.18 -9.41 0.27
C PRO A 126 -15.14 -8.05 -0.40
N SER A 127 -16.23 -7.63 -1.06
CA SER A 127 -16.29 -6.34 -1.75
C SER A 127 -16.49 -5.18 -0.78
N GLU A 128 -15.76 -4.09 -0.95
CA GLU A 128 -15.86 -2.86 -0.17
C GLU A 128 -16.54 -1.73 -0.97
N GLY A 129 -17.80 -1.96 -1.34
CA GLY A 129 -18.55 -1.03 -2.20
C GLY A 129 -17.97 -0.95 -3.63
N GLY A 130 -17.31 -2.01 -4.07
CA GLY A 130 -16.65 -2.08 -5.37
C GLY A 130 -15.33 -1.30 -5.45
N ARG A 131 -14.81 -0.71 -4.37
CA ARG A 131 -13.45 -0.16 -4.38
C ARG A 131 -12.42 -1.27 -4.45
N GLN A 132 -11.27 -1.01 -5.07
CA GLN A 132 -10.22 -2.02 -5.18
C GLN A 132 -9.42 -2.08 -3.89
N HIS A 133 -9.15 -3.27 -3.37
CA HIS A 133 -8.16 -3.44 -2.33
C HIS A 133 -6.76 -3.20 -2.92
N TYR A 134 -6.03 -2.24 -2.36
CA TYR A 134 -4.71 -1.86 -2.83
C TYR A 134 -3.62 -2.58 -2.05
N VAL A 135 -3.64 -2.42 -0.72
CA VAL A 135 -2.67 -3.01 0.21
C VAL A 135 -3.31 -3.16 1.59
N ARG A 136 -2.90 -4.17 2.35
CA ARG A 136 -3.23 -4.26 3.78
C ARG A 136 -2.56 -3.13 4.55
N TRP A 137 -3.28 -2.54 5.50
CA TRP A 137 -2.75 -1.51 6.37
C TRP A 137 -1.60 -2.06 7.22
N GLU A 138 -1.86 -3.10 8.01
CA GLU A 138 -0.79 -3.82 8.71
C GLU A 138 0.04 -4.64 7.73
N ILE A 139 1.36 -4.46 7.76
CA ILE A 139 2.26 -5.16 6.85
C ILE A 139 2.32 -6.64 7.21
N ALA A 140 1.89 -7.48 6.27
CA ALA A 140 1.92 -8.93 6.44
C ALA A 140 3.37 -9.44 6.56
N PRO A 141 3.65 -10.42 7.46
CA PRO A 141 4.97 -11.03 7.59
C PRO A 141 5.34 -11.93 6.41
N HIS A 142 4.36 -12.25 5.55
CA HIS A 142 4.53 -13.06 4.35
C HIS A 142 3.98 -12.31 3.15
N ALA A 143 4.58 -12.57 1.99
CA ALA A 143 4.09 -12.00 0.75
C ALA A 143 2.69 -12.52 0.42
N TYR A 144 1.86 -11.66 -0.17
CA TYR A 144 0.52 -12.00 -0.63
C TYR A 144 0.27 -11.39 -2.01
N CYS A 145 -0.66 -12.01 -2.74
CA CYS A 145 -1.06 -11.58 -4.06
C CYS A 145 -2.50 -11.06 -4.04
N LEU A 146 -2.76 -10.00 -4.80
CA LEU A 146 -4.09 -9.46 -5.07
C LEU A 146 -4.36 -9.51 -6.57
N GLN A 147 -5.57 -9.90 -6.94
CA GLN A 147 -6.04 -9.85 -8.33
C GLN A 147 -7.41 -9.21 -8.38
N ALA A 148 -7.56 -8.17 -9.18
CA ALA A 148 -8.79 -7.40 -9.32
C ALA A 148 -9.20 -7.30 -10.78
N TRP A 149 -10.49 -7.46 -11.05
CA TRP A 149 -11.12 -7.21 -12.34
C TRP A 149 -12.21 -6.18 -12.17
N GLY A 150 -12.36 -5.29 -13.13
CA GLY A 150 -13.36 -4.25 -12.99
C GLY A 150 -13.54 -3.37 -14.21
N THR A 151 -14.16 -2.23 -13.95
CA THR A 151 -14.43 -1.18 -14.92
C THR A 151 -13.94 0.15 -14.40
N ILE A 152 -13.58 1.02 -15.34
CA ILE A 152 -13.29 2.42 -15.09
C ILE A 152 -14.37 3.25 -15.75
N THR A 153 -14.93 4.19 -15.00
CA THR A 153 -16.04 5.04 -15.42
C THR A 153 -15.66 6.50 -15.24
N GLU A 154 -15.78 7.29 -16.30
CA GLU A 154 -15.60 8.74 -16.21
C GLU A 154 -16.68 9.33 -15.30
N ARG A 155 -16.28 10.02 -14.23
CA ARG A 155 -17.21 10.49 -13.19
C ARG A 155 -18.26 11.45 -13.73
N LEU A 156 -17.88 12.34 -14.65
CA LEU A 156 -18.76 13.39 -15.14
C LEU A 156 -19.85 12.86 -16.08
N SER A 157 -19.48 12.01 -17.04
CA SER A 157 -20.42 11.47 -18.01
C SER A 157 -21.13 10.20 -17.52
N GLY A 158 -20.56 9.52 -16.51
CA GLY A 158 -21.01 8.19 -16.09
C GLY A 158 -20.69 7.09 -17.11
N LYS A 159 -19.95 7.40 -18.17
CA LYS A 159 -19.62 6.44 -19.22
C LYS A 159 -18.50 5.53 -18.75
N THR A 160 -18.72 4.22 -18.82
CA THR A 160 -17.63 3.25 -18.71
C THR A 160 -16.69 3.43 -19.89
N VAL A 161 -15.44 3.73 -19.58
CA VAL A 161 -14.39 3.96 -20.56
C VAL A 161 -13.52 2.73 -20.74
N GLU A 162 -13.38 1.90 -19.72
CA GLU A 162 -12.44 0.77 -19.77
C GLU A 162 -12.89 -0.43 -18.94
N ASN A 163 -12.41 -1.61 -19.33
CA ASN A 163 -12.33 -2.80 -18.50
C ASN A 163 -10.87 -3.00 -18.12
N PHE A 164 -10.61 -3.37 -16.87
CA PHE A 164 -9.26 -3.61 -16.40
C PHE A 164 -9.10 -4.95 -15.68
N PHE A 165 -7.86 -5.41 -15.66
CA PHE A 165 -7.34 -6.42 -14.77
C PHE A 165 -6.09 -5.86 -14.09
N HIS A 166 -5.95 -6.06 -12.79
CA HIS A 166 -4.82 -5.60 -12.00
C HIS A 166 -4.34 -6.75 -11.12
N SER A 167 -3.05 -7.08 -11.20
CA SER A 167 -2.42 -8.09 -10.38
C SER A 167 -1.29 -7.45 -9.60
N GLN A 168 -1.26 -7.71 -8.30
CA GLN A 168 -0.25 -7.16 -7.40
C GLN A 168 0.32 -8.27 -6.52
N VAL A 169 1.60 -8.15 -6.18
CA VAL A 169 2.24 -8.95 -5.13
C VAL A 169 2.93 -8.00 -4.16
N TRP A 170 2.49 -8.03 -2.92
CA TRP A 170 3.10 -7.28 -1.83
C TRP A 170 4.07 -8.18 -1.08
N SER A 171 5.32 -7.73 -0.98
CA SER A 171 6.41 -8.43 -0.29
C SER A 171 6.61 -7.84 1.12
N PRO A 172 6.97 -8.65 2.12
CA PRO A 172 7.20 -8.19 3.48
C PRO A 172 8.44 -7.28 3.57
N PRO A 173 8.68 -6.64 4.74
CA PRO A 173 9.84 -5.80 4.95
C PRO A 173 11.15 -6.53 4.66
N SER A 174 12.02 -5.91 3.89
CA SER A 174 13.33 -6.45 3.53
C SER A 174 14.34 -5.32 3.35
N ALA A 175 15.64 -5.65 3.45
CA ALA A 175 16.68 -4.68 3.20
C ALA A 175 16.71 -4.29 1.71
N CYS A 176 16.74 -2.98 1.45
CA CYS A 176 16.86 -2.39 0.13
C CYS A 176 17.94 -1.30 0.18
N ARG A 177 18.46 -0.90 -0.98
CA ARG A 177 19.43 0.19 -1.08
C ARG A 177 19.21 0.93 -2.38
N ASN A 178 19.32 2.26 -2.31
CA ASN A 178 19.41 3.10 -3.48
C ASN A 178 20.71 3.95 -3.40
N THR A 179 21.10 4.54 -4.52
CA THR A 179 22.34 5.28 -4.75
C THR A 179 22.41 6.57 -3.91
N TYR A 180 21.28 7.22 -3.66
CA TYR A 180 21.24 8.58 -3.09
C TYR A 180 20.99 8.62 -1.58
N LEU A 181 20.17 7.70 -1.08
CA LEU A 181 19.66 7.66 0.29
C LEU A 181 20.23 6.45 1.08
N GLY A 182 20.97 5.56 0.42
CA GLY A 182 21.67 4.45 1.06
C GLY A 182 20.76 3.27 1.39
N ALA A 183 21.12 2.49 2.41
CA ALA A 183 20.35 1.30 2.81
C ALA A 183 19.13 1.67 3.67
N ARG A 184 18.01 1.00 3.45
CA ARG A 184 16.75 1.15 4.18
C ARG A 184 16.05 -0.20 4.34
N THR A 185 15.00 -0.21 5.16
CA THR A 185 13.99 -1.27 5.16
C THR A 185 12.89 -0.87 4.20
N CYS A 186 12.56 -1.74 3.25
CA CYS A 186 11.50 -1.51 2.27
C CYS A 186 10.45 -2.62 2.31
N ILE A 187 9.21 -2.23 1.99
CA ILE A 187 8.24 -3.15 1.39
C ILE A 187 8.29 -2.99 -0.13
N ARG A 188 7.84 -4.01 -0.85
CA ARG A 188 7.83 -4.00 -2.32
C ARG A 188 6.47 -4.41 -2.85
N GLN A 189 5.95 -3.62 -3.75
CA GLN A 189 4.83 -3.98 -4.62
C GLN A 189 5.42 -4.39 -5.97
N TRP A 190 5.17 -5.61 -6.42
CA TRP A 190 5.18 -5.90 -7.85
C TRP A 190 3.76 -5.72 -8.36
N GLU A 191 3.59 -5.05 -9.49
CA GLU A 191 2.29 -4.87 -10.12
C GLU A 191 2.37 -5.13 -11.62
N SER A 192 1.25 -5.58 -12.16
CA SER A 192 1.00 -5.50 -13.58
C SER A 192 -0.44 -5.05 -13.80
N TRP A 193 -0.60 -4.19 -14.81
CA TRP A 193 -1.86 -3.57 -15.16
C TRP A 193 -2.22 -3.92 -16.59
N TRP A 194 -3.48 -4.24 -16.81
CA TRP A 194 -4.04 -4.55 -18.12
C TRP A 194 -5.35 -3.81 -18.29
N ASP A 195 -5.57 -3.26 -19.47
CA ASP A 195 -6.82 -2.62 -19.85
C ASP A 195 -7.10 -2.76 -21.34
N ASN A 196 -8.28 -2.30 -21.74
CA ASN A 196 -8.71 -2.19 -23.13
C ASN A 196 -8.59 -0.78 -23.72
N HIS A 197 -7.79 0.12 -23.11
CA HIS A 197 -7.35 1.40 -23.66
C HIS A 197 -8.47 2.24 -24.29
N GLY A 198 -9.44 2.64 -23.47
CA GLY A 198 -10.58 3.45 -23.89
C GLY A 198 -11.57 2.77 -24.84
N ALA A 199 -11.45 1.45 -25.08
CA ALA A 199 -12.34 0.69 -25.96
C ALA A 199 -13.15 -0.37 -25.17
N PRO A 200 -14.23 0.04 -24.45
CA PRO A 200 -15.07 -0.88 -23.67
C PRO A 200 -15.49 -2.11 -24.47
N GLY A 201 -15.34 -3.29 -23.89
CA GLY A 201 -15.65 -4.57 -24.54
C GLY A 201 -14.55 -5.12 -25.48
N ALA A 202 -13.53 -4.33 -25.82
CA ALA A 202 -12.35 -4.86 -26.52
C ALA A 202 -11.48 -5.71 -25.56
N PRO A 203 -10.60 -6.58 -26.09
CA PRO A 203 -9.72 -7.39 -25.26
C PRO A 203 -8.83 -6.56 -24.33
N VAL A 204 -8.74 -7.02 -23.08
CA VAL A 204 -7.82 -6.48 -22.08
C VAL A 204 -6.39 -6.94 -22.37
N THR A 205 -5.45 -6.00 -22.44
CA THR A 205 -4.04 -6.23 -22.80
C THR A 205 -3.10 -5.55 -21.82
N ARG A 206 -1.90 -6.10 -21.64
CA ARG A 206 -0.94 -5.59 -20.65
C ARG A 206 -0.49 -4.18 -21.05
N ARG A 207 -0.48 -3.28 -20.07
CA ARG A 207 0.02 -1.90 -20.20
C ARG A 207 1.22 -1.62 -19.33
N LEU A 208 1.27 -2.24 -18.16
CA LEU A 208 2.33 -2.00 -17.19
C LEU A 208 2.78 -3.31 -16.57
N GLU A 209 4.06 -3.39 -16.27
CA GLU A 209 4.62 -4.33 -15.31
C GLU A 209 5.80 -3.65 -14.63
N ARG A 210 5.75 -3.50 -13.30
CA ARG A 210 6.82 -2.87 -12.54
C ARG A 210 6.89 -3.37 -11.10
N SER A 211 8.02 -3.12 -10.45
CA SER A 211 8.17 -3.20 -9.00
C SER A 211 8.40 -1.80 -8.44
N VAL A 212 7.66 -1.43 -7.40
CA VAL A 212 7.84 -0.19 -6.65
C VAL A 212 8.25 -0.56 -5.22
N TYR A 213 9.36 0.00 -4.76
CA TYR A 213 9.84 -0.15 -3.40
C TYR A 213 9.48 1.10 -2.60
N LEU A 214 8.93 0.89 -1.41
CA LEU A 214 8.59 1.95 -0.47
C LEU A 214 9.51 1.79 0.73
N ALA A 215 10.24 2.84 1.09
CA ALA A 215 11.21 2.79 2.19
C ALA A 215 10.60 3.39 3.46
N ARG A 216 10.77 2.68 4.59
CA ARG A 216 10.26 3.11 5.90
C ARG A 216 10.79 4.50 6.24
N GLY A 217 9.88 5.41 6.60
CA GLY A 217 10.15 6.80 6.96
C GLY A 217 10.62 7.68 5.79
N VAL A 218 10.56 7.19 4.55
CA VAL A 218 11.03 7.91 3.36
C VAL A 218 9.91 8.09 2.32
N GLY A 219 9.06 7.07 2.12
CA GLY A 219 7.92 7.17 1.22
C GLY A 219 8.03 6.33 -0.05
N MET A 220 7.26 6.75 -1.04
CA MET A 220 7.05 6.03 -2.30
C MET A 220 8.27 6.05 -3.23
N GLY A 221 8.36 5.05 -4.11
CA GLY A 221 9.30 5.06 -5.23
C GLY A 221 10.77 5.11 -4.83
N PHE A 222 11.14 4.55 -3.68
CA PHE A 222 12.53 4.43 -3.22
C PHE A 222 13.43 3.83 -4.30
N LEU A 223 12.90 2.78 -4.95
CA LEU A 223 13.34 2.20 -6.21
C LEU A 223 12.09 1.93 -7.05
N ILE A 224 12.21 2.08 -8.38
CA ILE A 224 11.21 1.67 -9.35
C ILE A 224 11.91 0.87 -10.44
N ASP A 225 11.47 -0.36 -10.65
CA ASP A 225 11.94 -1.25 -11.72
C ASP A 225 10.78 -1.60 -12.63
N GLN A 226 10.70 -0.99 -13.81
CA GLN A 226 9.70 -1.32 -14.82
C GLN A 226 10.24 -2.35 -15.81
N ALA A 227 9.42 -3.35 -16.11
CA ALA A 227 9.71 -4.39 -17.09
C ALA A 227 8.89 -4.24 -18.38
N TYR A 228 7.70 -3.64 -18.32
CA TYR A 228 6.81 -3.44 -19.47
C TYR A 228 6.14 -2.05 -19.40
N PRO A 229 5.96 -1.34 -20.54
CA PRO A 229 6.17 -1.78 -21.94
C PRO A 229 7.63 -1.78 -22.40
N TYR A 230 8.51 -1.13 -21.65
CA TYR A 230 9.95 -1.16 -21.86
C TYR A 230 10.67 -1.14 -20.51
N PRO A 231 11.90 -1.68 -20.44
CA PRO A 231 12.71 -1.60 -19.24
C PRO A 231 13.00 -0.15 -18.86
N TRP A 232 12.75 0.21 -17.61
CA TRP A 232 13.06 1.53 -17.07
C TRP A 232 13.33 1.43 -15.57
N HIS A 233 14.27 2.22 -15.07
CA HIS A 233 14.68 2.20 -13.67
C HIS A 233 14.79 3.61 -13.12
N ALA A 234 14.33 3.81 -11.89
CA ALA A 234 14.53 5.06 -11.16
C ALA A 234 14.74 4.87 -9.66
N GLU A 235 15.42 5.84 -9.06
CA GLU A 235 15.77 5.84 -7.65
C GLU A 235 15.40 7.17 -7.00
N LEU A 236 14.76 7.12 -5.83
CA LEU A 236 14.42 8.31 -5.06
C LEU A 236 15.67 9.05 -4.60
N ARG A 237 15.72 10.36 -4.86
CA ARG A 237 16.86 11.21 -4.51
C ARG A 237 16.52 12.26 -3.46
N SER A 238 15.37 12.90 -3.59
CA SER A 238 14.97 14.02 -2.74
C SER A 238 13.61 13.73 -2.13
N VAL A 239 13.43 14.06 -0.87
CA VAL A 239 12.17 13.98 -0.13
C VAL A 239 12.00 15.21 0.74
N TRP A 240 10.77 15.67 0.92
CA TRP A 240 10.47 16.79 1.80
C TRP A 240 9.06 16.65 2.40
N ALA A 241 8.89 17.20 3.60
CA ALA A 241 7.59 17.44 4.19
C ALA A 241 7.06 18.80 3.71
N SER A 242 5.74 18.94 3.67
CA SER A 242 5.05 20.20 3.33
C SER A 242 4.04 20.60 4.40
#